data_AF-A0A938H438-F1
#
_entry.id   AF-A0A938H438-F1
#
_cell.length_a   1.000
_cell.length_b   1.000
_cell.length_c   1.000
_cell.angle_alpha   90.00
_cell.angle_beta   90.00
_cell.angle_gamma   90.00
#
_symmetry.space_group_name_H-M   'P 1'
#
loop_
_entity.id
_entity.type
_entity.pdbx_description
1 polymer ?
#
loop_
_entity_poly.entity_id
_entity_poly.type
_entity_poly.pdbx_seq_one_letter_code
_entity_poly.pdbx_strand_id
1 'polypeptide(L)'
;SMRARLHAMAALQAEERTKGWSIIATEKRLSLNDPQPMAIGPLTLTGTIDRIEVNEAEGLLRILDYKTFGTAKKPRETHWRAPRESEPVEAAIFNVGDKEQAWSDLQLPLYRHMVPHLWPEHADKRIEVGYFLLPADPEETKIEPLALDDTLQKSAVACAEEIAQRVANGRFWPPATEVGYDSFGDWFGDESPDSCLCDASIQLLGGER
;
A
#
# COMPACT_ATOMS: atom_id res chain seq x y z
N SER A 1 -21.61 -4.89 15.25
CA SER A 1 -22.36 -5.29 14.03
C SER A 1 -22.10 -4.29 12.92
N MET A 2 -22.36 -4.63 11.64
CA MET A 2 -22.16 -3.69 10.53
C MET A 2 -22.98 -2.40 10.69
N ARG A 3 -24.22 -2.49 11.20
CA ARG A 3 -25.05 -1.32 11.51
C ARG A 3 -24.37 -0.36 12.48
N ALA A 4 -23.74 -0.87 13.53
CA ALA A 4 -23.06 -0.03 14.51
C ALA A 4 -21.85 0.70 13.91
N ARG A 5 -21.06 0.01 13.07
CA ARG A 5 -19.93 0.62 12.33
C ARG A 5 -20.40 1.74 11.40
N LEU A 6 -21.48 1.52 10.66
CA LEU A 6 -22.05 2.54 9.77
C LEU A 6 -22.59 3.76 10.53
N HIS A 7 -23.17 3.57 11.71
CA HIS A 7 -23.59 4.71 12.55
C HIS A 7 -22.39 5.55 13.03
N ALA A 8 -21.32 4.90 13.51
CA ALA A 8 -20.10 5.60 13.93
C ALA A 8 -19.43 6.31 12.74
N MET A 9 -19.36 5.65 11.58
CA MET A 9 -18.88 6.25 10.33
C MET A 9 -19.68 7.49 9.95
N ALA A 10 -21.02 7.46 10.04
CA ALA A 10 -21.88 8.57 9.66
C ALA A 10 -21.66 9.81 10.56
N ALA A 11 -21.44 9.61 11.85
CA ALA A 11 -21.12 10.71 12.78
C ALA A 11 -19.77 11.36 12.43
N LEU A 12 -18.72 10.54 12.25
CA LEU A 12 -17.40 11.03 11.85
C LEU A 12 -17.45 11.72 10.47
N GLN A 13 -18.20 11.18 9.53
CA GLN A 13 -18.41 11.79 8.22
C GLN A 13 -18.99 13.21 8.31
N ALA A 14 -19.99 13.39 9.16
CA ALA A 14 -20.64 14.70 9.35
C ALA A 14 -19.67 15.71 9.99
N GLU A 15 -18.84 15.25 10.93
CA GLU A 15 -17.78 16.06 11.52
C GLU A 15 -16.75 16.50 10.47
N GLU A 16 -16.23 15.57 9.68
CA GLU A 16 -15.27 15.87 8.62
C GLU A 16 -15.84 16.81 7.55
N ARG A 17 -17.13 16.64 7.21
CA ARG A 17 -17.83 17.55 6.31
C ARG A 17 -17.92 18.97 6.87
N THR A 18 -18.07 19.11 8.19
CA THR A 18 -18.10 20.39 8.90
C THR A 18 -16.71 21.04 8.92
N LYS A 19 -15.64 20.24 8.97
CA LYS A 19 -14.23 20.69 8.82
C LYS A 19 -13.87 21.11 7.38
N GLY A 20 -14.78 20.96 6.42
CA GLY A 20 -14.59 21.40 5.04
C GLY A 20 -14.25 20.28 4.05
N TRP A 21 -14.12 19.03 4.50
CA TRP A 21 -13.85 17.91 3.60
C TRP A 21 -15.06 17.54 2.75
N SER A 22 -14.85 17.35 1.45
CA SER A 22 -15.87 16.91 0.49
C SER A 22 -15.40 15.67 -0.25
N ILE A 23 -16.23 14.63 -0.31
CA ILE A 23 -15.97 13.43 -1.12
C ILE A 23 -16.16 13.81 -2.59
N ILE A 24 -15.10 13.65 -3.38
CA ILE A 24 -15.13 13.95 -4.82
C ILE A 24 -15.15 12.68 -5.67
N ALA A 25 -14.68 11.56 -5.13
CA ALA A 25 -14.70 10.27 -5.81
C ALA A 25 -14.70 9.09 -4.84
N THR A 26 -15.26 7.98 -5.30
CA THR A 26 -15.19 6.68 -4.65
C THR A 26 -14.94 5.61 -5.69
N GLU A 27 -14.28 4.52 -5.31
CA GLU A 27 -13.99 3.37 -6.20
C GLU A 27 -13.33 3.81 -7.53
N LYS A 28 -12.42 4.78 -7.49
CA LYS A 28 -11.76 5.30 -8.68
C LYS A 28 -10.71 4.29 -9.15
N ARG A 29 -10.91 3.75 -10.35
CA ARG A 29 -10.04 2.73 -10.93
C ARG A 29 -9.01 3.29 -11.89
N LEU A 30 -7.81 2.73 -11.85
CA LEU A 30 -6.82 2.71 -12.93
C LEU A 30 -6.77 1.28 -13.50
N SER A 31 -7.14 1.12 -14.76
CA SER A 31 -7.30 -0.15 -15.44
C SER A 31 -6.17 -0.40 -16.45
N LEU A 32 -5.91 -1.67 -16.78
CA LEU A 32 -4.95 -2.04 -17.84
C LEU A 32 -5.31 -1.43 -19.20
N ASN A 33 -6.60 -1.23 -19.46
CA ASN A 33 -7.12 -0.72 -20.73
C ASN A 33 -7.35 0.79 -20.71
N ASP A 34 -6.83 1.51 -19.70
CA ASP A 34 -6.93 2.96 -19.71
C ASP A 34 -6.19 3.53 -20.94
N PRO A 35 -6.73 4.56 -21.61
CA PRO A 35 -6.12 5.15 -22.80
C PRO A 35 -4.69 5.66 -22.56
N GLN A 36 -4.39 5.99 -21.31
CA GLN A 36 -3.06 6.35 -20.83
C GLN A 36 -2.73 5.40 -19.68
N PRO A 37 -2.12 4.23 -19.93
CA PRO A 37 -1.72 3.34 -18.85
C PRO A 37 -0.58 3.99 -18.05
N MET A 38 -0.58 3.78 -16.74
CA MET A 38 0.51 4.19 -15.87
C MET A 38 1.48 3.02 -15.68
N ALA A 39 2.78 3.26 -15.83
CA ALA A 39 3.80 2.25 -15.57
C ALA A 39 4.40 2.41 -14.16
N ILE A 40 4.89 1.30 -13.61
CA ILE A 40 5.79 1.26 -12.46
C ILE A 40 6.97 0.35 -12.85
N GLY A 41 8.11 0.95 -13.18
CA GLY A 41 9.18 0.26 -13.87
C GLY A 41 8.69 -0.42 -15.17
N PRO A 42 8.99 -1.71 -15.41
CA PRO A 42 8.57 -2.43 -16.62
C PRO A 42 7.12 -2.95 -16.59
N LEU A 43 6.39 -2.78 -15.48
CA LEU A 43 5.03 -3.30 -15.33
C LEU A 43 3.99 -2.17 -15.42
N THR A 44 2.78 -2.51 -15.82
CA THR A 44 1.63 -1.58 -15.79
C THR A 44 1.03 -1.57 -14.39
N LEU A 45 0.91 -0.38 -13.79
CA LEU A 45 0.24 -0.16 -12.52
C LEU A 45 -1.28 -0.15 -12.72
N THR A 46 -1.99 -0.89 -11.86
CA THR A 46 -3.45 -0.89 -11.81
C THR A 46 -3.90 -0.86 -10.37
N GLY A 47 -5.13 -0.40 -10.12
CA GLY A 47 -5.66 -0.34 -8.76
C GLY A 47 -7.01 0.33 -8.70
N THR A 48 -7.67 0.25 -7.55
CA THR A 48 -8.91 0.98 -7.27
C THR A 48 -8.74 1.71 -5.95
N ILE A 49 -8.89 3.03 -5.98
CA ILE A 49 -8.85 3.88 -4.81
C ILE A 49 -10.26 3.95 -4.22
N ASP A 50 -10.44 3.46 -2.99
CA ASP A 50 -11.74 3.42 -2.30
C ASP A 50 -12.41 4.80 -2.23
N ARG A 51 -11.66 5.83 -1.83
CA ARG A 51 -12.22 7.16 -1.56
C ARG A 51 -11.21 8.29 -1.68
N ILE A 52 -11.65 9.37 -2.31
CA ILE A 52 -10.89 10.61 -2.51
C ILE A 52 -11.72 11.80 -2.03
N GLU A 53 -11.09 12.67 -1.25
CA GLU A 53 -11.70 13.88 -0.71
C GLU A 53 -10.83 15.10 -0.92
N VAL A 54 -11.47 16.27 -0.95
CA VAL A 54 -10.80 17.56 -1.04
C VAL A 54 -11.21 18.46 0.12
N ASN A 55 -10.26 19.24 0.63
CA ASN A 55 -10.50 20.42 1.43
C ASN A 55 -10.01 21.63 0.64
N GLU A 56 -10.92 22.31 -0.04
CA GLU A 56 -10.59 23.43 -0.93
C GLU A 56 -9.97 24.62 -0.17
N ALA A 57 -10.43 24.87 1.06
CA ALA A 57 -9.95 25.99 1.86
C ALA A 57 -8.48 25.82 2.27
N GLU A 58 -8.05 24.58 2.49
CA GLU A 58 -6.67 24.25 2.89
C GLU A 58 -5.79 23.79 1.72
N GLY A 59 -6.35 23.67 0.51
CA GLY A 59 -5.63 23.17 -0.65
C GLY A 59 -5.18 21.70 -0.51
N LEU A 60 -5.91 20.91 0.29
CA LEU A 60 -5.58 19.52 0.57
C LEU A 60 -6.45 18.56 -0.24
N LEU A 61 -5.85 17.46 -0.66
CA LEU A 61 -6.55 16.27 -1.15
C LEU A 61 -6.15 15.11 -0.25
N ARG A 62 -7.11 14.29 0.19
CA ARG A 62 -6.79 13.07 0.93
C ARG A 62 -7.40 11.85 0.30
N ILE A 63 -6.64 10.76 0.34
CA ILE A 63 -7.05 9.44 -0.10
C ILE A 63 -7.26 8.59 1.15
N LEU A 64 -8.42 7.93 1.23
CA LEU A 64 -8.76 7.05 2.33
C LEU A 64 -9.06 5.66 1.80
N ASP A 65 -8.46 4.66 2.43
CA ASP A 65 -8.78 3.23 2.25
C ASP A 65 -9.56 2.72 3.47
N TYR A 66 -10.65 1.99 3.25
CA TYR A 66 -11.49 1.50 4.34
C TYR A 66 -10.90 0.22 4.93
N LYS A 67 -10.64 0.22 6.24
CA LYS A 67 -10.14 -0.97 6.94
C LYS A 67 -11.09 -1.41 8.05
N THR A 68 -11.61 -2.63 7.95
CA THR A 68 -12.59 -3.21 8.89
C THR A 68 -11.99 -4.23 9.86
N PHE A 69 -10.71 -4.08 10.21
CA PHE A 69 -9.96 -5.04 11.04
C PHE A 69 -10.70 -5.39 12.35
N GLY A 70 -10.41 -6.58 12.91
CA GLY A 70 -10.91 -6.93 14.24
C GLY A 70 -10.48 -5.92 15.32
N THR A 71 -9.25 -5.42 15.20
CA THR A 71 -8.64 -4.38 16.04
C THR A 71 -8.04 -3.29 15.16
N ALA A 72 -8.16 -2.03 15.54
CA ALA A 72 -7.57 -0.91 14.81
C ALA A 72 -6.03 -1.04 14.72
N LYS A 73 -5.49 -1.29 13.51
CA LYS A 73 -4.06 -1.18 13.21
C LYS A 73 -3.76 0.16 12.57
N LYS A 74 -2.67 0.81 12.99
CA LYS A 74 -2.27 2.09 12.38
C LYS A 74 -1.65 1.86 11.00
N PRO A 75 -1.84 2.77 10.03
CA PRO A 75 -1.21 2.66 8.71
C PRO A 75 0.29 2.40 8.78
N ARG A 76 1.01 3.07 9.70
CA ARG A 76 2.46 2.88 9.89
C ARG A 76 2.83 1.42 10.17
N GLU A 77 2.06 0.75 11.01
CA GLU A 77 2.32 -0.64 11.43
C GLU A 77 2.00 -1.66 10.33
N THR A 78 1.15 -1.29 9.37
CA THR A 78 0.82 -2.12 8.21
C THR A 78 1.85 -1.94 7.09
N HIS A 79 2.31 -0.71 6.87
CA HIS A 79 3.18 -0.38 5.75
C HIS A 79 4.67 -0.50 6.07
N TRP A 80 5.05 -0.40 7.35
CA TRP A 80 6.47 -0.40 7.75
C TRP A 80 6.77 -1.55 8.70
N ARG A 81 7.99 -2.06 8.57
CA ARG A 81 8.57 -3.05 9.48
C ARG A 81 10.05 -2.75 9.73
N ALA A 82 10.67 -3.51 10.63
CA ALA A 82 12.12 -3.58 10.68
C ALA A 82 12.67 -4.18 9.37
N PRO A 83 13.82 -3.70 8.86
CA PRO A 83 14.53 -4.37 7.78
C PRO A 83 14.88 -5.80 8.18
N ARG A 84 14.89 -6.71 7.20
CA ARG A 84 15.42 -8.06 7.39
C ARG A 84 16.95 -7.99 7.39
N GLU A 85 17.60 -8.96 8.04
CA GLU A 85 19.07 -9.10 8.00
C GLU A 85 19.59 -9.18 6.56
N SER A 86 18.86 -9.90 5.70
CA SER A 86 19.05 -9.91 4.25
C SER A 86 17.76 -9.47 3.57
N GLU A 87 17.67 -8.20 3.20
CA GLU A 87 16.53 -7.65 2.48
C GLU A 87 16.70 -7.91 0.96
N PRO A 88 15.83 -8.69 0.31
CA PRO A 88 15.95 -8.99 -1.13
C PRO A 88 15.68 -7.79 -2.04
N VAL A 89 14.97 -6.77 -1.54
CA VAL A 89 14.66 -5.54 -2.27
C VAL A 89 15.35 -4.40 -1.54
N GLU A 90 16.46 -3.91 -2.06
CA GLU A 90 17.28 -2.91 -1.37
C GLU A 90 16.52 -1.59 -1.20
N ALA A 91 15.77 -1.18 -2.23
CA ALA A 91 14.93 0.01 -2.19
C ALA A 91 13.74 -0.09 -1.23
N ALA A 92 13.48 -1.26 -0.63
CA ALA A 92 12.50 -1.37 0.43
C ALA A 92 12.98 -0.69 1.71
N ILE A 93 14.29 -0.55 1.93
CA ILE A 93 14.88 0.06 3.13
C ILE A 93 14.88 1.59 3.00
N PHE A 94 14.47 2.27 4.06
CA PHE A 94 14.48 3.72 4.17
C PHE A 94 14.73 4.16 5.61
N ASN A 95 15.06 5.44 5.80
CA ASN A 95 15.36 6.01 7.11
C ASN A 95 14.23 6.90 7.64
N VAL A 96 13.93 6.75 8.94
CA VAL A 96 13.09 7.67 9.71
C VAL A 96 13.91 8.19 10.88
N GLY A 97 14.50 9.38 10.71
CA GLY A 97 15.56 9.84 11.60
C GLY A 97 16.76 8.90 11.50
N ASP A 98 17.27 8.44 12.64
CA ASP A 98 18.42 7.52 12.73
C ASP A 98 18.03 6.03 12.70
N LYS A 99 16.77 5.72 12.40
CA LYS A 99 16.26 4.34 12.39
C LYS A 99 15.94 3.89 10.98
N GLU A 100 16.55 2.78 10.58
CA GLU A 100 16.17 2.07 9.37
C GLU A 100 14.81 1.38 9.56
N GLN A 101 13.97 1.49 8.54
CA GLN A 101 12.69 0.82 8.39
C GLN A 101 12.65 0.20 6.99
N ALA A 102 11.77 -0.76 6.76
CA ALA A 102 11.52 -1.31 5.45
C ALA A 102 10.03 -1.29 5.11
N TRP A 103 9.70 -1.09 3.83
CA TRP A 103 8.33 -1.18 3.34
C TRP A 103 7.85 -2.65 3.39
N SER A 104 6.70 -2.88 4.00
CA SER A 104 5.96 -4.16 3.98
C SER A 104 4.71 -4.12 3.11
N ASP A 105 4.15 -2.92 2.90
CA ASP A 105 2.99 -2.69 2.06
C ASP A 105 3.17 -1.35 1.34
N LEU A 106 2.77 -1.27 0.07
CA LEU A 106 2.92 -0.10 -0.80
C LEU A 106 1.58 0.48 -1.26
N GLN A 107 0.44 0.01 -0.72
CA GLN A 107 -0.91 0.40 -1.13
C GLN A 107 -1.12 1.92 -1.06
N LEU A 108 -0.99 2.53 0.13
CA LEU A 108 -1.23 3.96 0.29
C LEU A 108 -0.22 4.82 -0.53
N PRO A 109 1.09 4.53 -0.53
CA PRO A 109 2.03 5.25 -1.41
C PRO A 109 1.71 5.13 -2.90
N LEU A 110 1.29 3.96 -3.38
CA LEU A 110 0.90 3.78 -4.77
C LEU A 110 -0.40 4.53 -5.10
N TYR A 111 -1.38 4.57 -4.19
CA TYR A 111 -2.57 5.41 -4.38
C TYR A 111 -2.21 6.89 -4.51
N ARG A 112 -1.32 7.41 -3.66
CA ARG A 112 -0.79 8.78 -3.79
C ARG A 112 -0.10 9.00 -5.13
N HIS A 113 0.67 8.02 -5.60
CA HIS A 113 1.37 8.08 -6.88
C HIS A 113 0.39 8.15 -8.07
N MET A 114 -0.75 7.46 -7.99
CA MET A 114 -1.76 7.42 -9.05
C MET A 114 -2.57 8.72 -9.19
N VAL A 115 -2.68 9.55 -8.13
CA VAL A 115 -3.57 10.72 -8.15
C VAL A 115 -3.24 11.74 -9.24
N PRO A 116 -1.99 12.20 -9.42
CA PRO A 116 -1.69 13.16 -10.49
C PRO A 116 -2.05 12.67 -11.89
N HIS A 117 -2.05 11.35 -12.08
CA HIS A 117 -2.45 10.71 -13.34
C HIS A 117 -3.98 10.59 -13.47
N LEU A 118 -4.67 10.16 -12.41
CA LEU A 118 -6.13 9.97 -12.39
C LEU A 118 -6.92 11.28 -12.25
N TRP A 119 -6.28 12.32 -11.72
CA TRP A 119 -6.86 13.61 -11.34
C TRP A 119 -5.88 14.79 -11.60
N PRO A 120 -5.52 15.07 -12.86
CA PRO A 120 -4.55 16.12 -13.19
C PRO A 120 -4.95 17.52 -12.67
N GLU A 121 -6.24 17.81 -12.57
CA GLU A 121 -6.77 19.08 -12.03
C GLU A 121 -6.56 19.27 -10.52
N HIS A 122 -6.09 18.24 -9.82
CA HIS A 122 -5.76 18.29 -8.39
C HIS A 122 -4.28 17.94 -8.12
N ALA A 123 -3.45 17.89 -9.17
CA ALA A 123 -2.03 17.55 -9.06
C ALA A 123 -1.20 18.59 -8.28
N ASP A 124 -1.70 19.82 -8.15
CA ASP A 124 -1.10 20.92 -7.40
C ASP A 124 -1.43 20.90 -5.89
N LYS A 125 -2.45 20.13 -5.49
CA LYS A 125 -2.84 19.99 -4.08
C LYS A 125 -1.84 19.14 -3.31
N ARG A 126 -1.70 19.42 -2.01
CA ARG A 126 -0.97 18.53 -1.12
C ARG A 126 -1.80 17.27 -0.90
N ILE A 127 -1.24 16.11 -1.27
CA ILE A 127 -1.91 14.82 -1.20
C ILE A 127 -1.54 14.12 0.12
N GLU A 128 -2.55 13.79 0.90
CA GLU A 128 -2.46 12.98 2.10
C GLU A 128 -3.08 11.61 1.88
N VAL A 129 -2.64 10.61 2.63
CA VAL A 129 -3.14 9.25 2.56
C VAL A 129 -3.40 8.71 3.95
N GLY A 130 -4.38 7.83 4.09
CA GLY A 130 -4.68 7.23 5.38
C GLY A 130 -5.73 6.14 5.30
N TYR A 131 -6.08 5.63 6.47
CA TYR A 131 -7.17 4.68 6.62
C TYR A 131 -8.41 5.36 7.20
N PHE A 132 -9.57 4.96 6.69
CA PHE A 132 -10.83 5.10 7.41
C PHE A 132 -11.08 3.79 8.17
N LEU A 133 -10.76 3.79 9.46
CA LEU A 133 -10.84 2.62 10.32
C LEU A 133 -12.30 2.39 10.76
N LEU A 134 -12.80 1.18 10.52
CA LEU A 134 -14.14 0.70 10.89
C LEU A 134 -14.04 -0.64 11.67
N PRO A 135 -13.37 -0.66 12.83
CA PRO A 135 -13.08 -1.89 13.57
C PRO A 135 -14.32 -2.51 14.25
N ALA A 136 -14.16 -3.64 14.93
CA ALA A 136 -15.27 -4.31 15.62
C ALA A 136 -15.93 -3.43 16.69
N ASP A 137 -15.12 -2.69 17.44
CA ASP A 137 -15.56 -1.67 18.38
C ASP A 137 -15.84 -0.34 17.64
N PRO A 138 -17.09 0.13 17.56
CA PRO A 138 -17.42 1.38 16.87
C PRO A 138 -16.76 2.62 17.49
N GLU A 139 -16.37 2.60 18.77
CA GLU A 139 -15.70 3.74 19.43
C GLU A 139 -14.29 3.98 18.90
N GLU A 140 -13.66 2.96 18.32
CA GLU A 140 -12.36 3.07 17.65
C GLU A 140 -12.46 3.54 16.18
N THR A 141 -13.66 3.92 15.71
CA THR A 141 -13.86 4.46 14.36
C THR A 141 -13.16 5.80 14.22
N LYS A 142 -12.22 5.90 13.30
CA LYS A 142 -11.44 7.13 13.07
C LYS A 142 -10.81 7.16 11.69
N ILE A 143 -10.42 8.36 11.27
CA ILE A 143 -9.50 8.55 10.15
C ILE A 143 -8.09 8.62 10.73
N GLU A 144 -7.21 7.73 10.28
CA GLU A 144 -5.82 7.66 10.73
C GLU A 144 -4.90 7.93 9.52
N PRO A 145 -4.18 9.06 9.48
CA PRO A 145 -3.27 9.38 8.39
C PRO A 145 -1.99 8.53 8.46
N LEU A 146 -1.40 8.23 7.30
CA LEU A 146 -0.02 7.78 7.20
C LEU A 146 0.87 9.00 7.00
N ALA A 147 1.84 9.20 7.90
CA ALA A 147 2.86 10.24 7.72
C ALA A 147 3.75 9.86 6.53
N LEU A 148 3.42 10.40 5.36
CA LEU A 148 4.08 10.11 4.10
C LEU A 148 4.52 11.42 3.46
N ASP A 149 5.73 11.88 3.80
CA ASP A 149 6.32 13.05 3.14
C ASP A 149 6.83 12.69 1.72
N ASP A 150 7.38 13.67 1.02
CA ASP A 150 7.87 13.48 -0.35
C ASP A 150 9.08 12.56 -0.44
N THR A 151 9.90 12.50 0.61
CA THR A 151 11.07 11.62 0.68
C THR A 151 10.63 10.17 0.82
N LEU A 152 9.72 9.90 1.75
CA LEU A 152 9.14 8.59 1.95
C LEU A 152 8.33 8.14 0.73
N GLN A 153 7.56 9.04 0.11
CA GLN A 153 6.87 8.75 -1.14
C GLN A 153 7.84 8.31 -2.25
N LYS A 154 8.95 9.03 -2.43
CA LYS A 154 9.99 8.65 -3.40
C LYS A 154 10.59 7.28 -3.07
N SER A 155 10.87 6.99 -1.80
CA SER A 155 11.38 5.67 -1.39
C SER A 155 10.38 4.54 -1.70
N ALA A 156 9.08 4.76 -1.47
CA ALA A 156 8.06 3.77 -1.73
C ALA A 156 7.90 3.50 -3.25
N VAL A 157 7.98 4.55 -4.08
CA VAL A 157 7.97 4.39 -5.54
C VAL A 157 9.22 3.64 -6.02
N ALA A 158 10.41 3.97 -5.51
CA ALA A 158 11.64 3.26 -5.84
C ALA A 158 11.56 1.77 -5.45
N CYS A 159 11.00 1.47 -4.27
CA CYS A 159 10.72 0.09 -3.85
C CYS A 159 9.80 -0.64 -4.84
N ALA A 160 8.71 0.00 -5.26
CA ALA A 160 7.78 -0.57 -6.24
C ALA A 160 8.43 -0.80 -7.62
N GLU A 161 9.26 0.14 -8.08
CA GLU A 161 10.02 0.03 -9.33
C GLU A 161 11.03 -1.13 -9.30
N GLU A 162 11.76 -1.30 -8.19
CA GLU A 162 12.69 -2.42 -8.04
C GLU A 162 11.93 -3.76 -8.02
N ILE A 163 10.83 -3.86 -7.27
CA ILE A 163 9.96 -5.05 -7.27
C ILE A 163 9.49 -5.37 -8.69
N ALA A 164 9.00 -4.37 -9.42
CA ALA A 164 8.55 -4.54 -10.80
C ALA A 164 9.68 -5.02 -11.72
N GLN A 165 10.89 -4.48 -11.56
CA GLN A 165 12.06 -4.89 -12.32
C GLN A 165 12.48 -6.33 -12.04
N ARG A 166 12.44 -6.74 -10.77
CA ARG A 166 12.74 -8.11 -10.34
C ARG A 166 11.74 -9.10 -10.92
N VAL A 167 10.45 -8.80 -10.81
CA VAL A 167 9.36 -9.63 -11.38
C VAL A 167 9.52 -9.78 -12.89
N ALA A 168 9.74 -8.67 -13.62
CA ALA A 168 9.92 -8.71 -15.07
C ALA A 168 11.16 -9.51 -15.51
N ASN A 169 12.20 -9.57 -14.67
CA ASN A 169 13.41 -10.34 -14.92
C ASN A 169 13.36 -11.78 -14.36
N GLY A 170 12.23 -12.22 -13.82
CA GLY A 170 12.10 -13.55 -13.22
C GLY A 170 12.92 -13.75 -11.94
N ARG A 171 13.30 -12.68 -11.24
CA ARG A 171 14.10 -12.74 -10.01
C ARG A 171 13.21 -12.82 -8.78
N PHE A 172 12.93 -14.04 -8.33
CA PHE A 172 12.09 -14.33 -7.17
C PHE A 172 12.88 -14.83 -5.95
N TRP A 173 14.18 -15.06 -6.10
CA TRP A 173 15.08 -15.51 -5.04
C TRP A 173 15.73 -14.36 -4.26
N PRO A 174 16.06 -14.53 -2.95
CA PRO A 174 15.74 -15.67 -2.09
C PRO A 174 14.25 -15.74 -1.72
N PRO A 175 13.72 -16.96 -1.47
CA PRO A 175 12.39 -17.10 -0.90
C PRO A 175 12.34 -16.46 0.49
N ALA A 176 11.15 -16.01 0.90
CA ALA A 176 10.96 -15.53 2.25
C ALA A 176 11.05 -16.70 3.24
N THR A 177 11.75 -16.51 4.36
CA THR A 177 11.85 -17.51 5.43
C THR A 177 10.52 -17.75 6.16
N GLU A 178 9.64 -16.74 6.16
CA GLU A 178 8.29 -16.81 6.71
C GLU A 178 7.29 -16.15 5.75
N VAL A 179 6.22 -16.86 5.43
CA VAL A 179 5.11 -16.36 4.62
C VAL A 179 3.85 -16.33 5.49
N GLY A 180 3.35 -15.13 5.80
CA GLY A 180 2.20 -14.99 6.71
C GLY A 180 0.88 -15.52 6.15
N TYR A 181 0.75 -15.58 4.83
CA TYR A 181 -0.42 -16.14 4.12
C TYR A 181 0.07 -16.92 2.90
N ASP A 182 0.26 -18.22 3.05
CA ASP A 182 0.71 -19.08 1.94
C ASP A 182 -0.41 -20.02 1.50
N SER A 183 -1.12 -19.65 0.43
CA SER A 183 -2.13 -20.52 -0.20
C SER A 183 -1.53 -21.74 -0.91
N PHE A 184 -0.20 -21.77 -1.05
CA PHE A 184 0.55 -22.83 -1.70
C PHE A 184 1.49 -23.56 -0.72
N GLY A 185 1.41 -23.28 0.59
CA GLY A 185 2.31 -23.89 1.58
C GLY A 185 2.25 -25.42 1.58
N ASP A 186 1.05 -25.96 1.38
CA ASP A 186 0.82 -27.41 1.24
C ASP A 186 1.57 -28.03 0.05
N TRP A 187 1.97 -27.24 -0.96
CA TRP A 187 2.72 -27.74 -2.12
C TRP A 187 4.19 -28.03 -1.78
N PHE A 188 4.72 -27.40 -0.73
CA PHE A 188 6.10 -27.56 -0.29
C PHE A 188 6.26 -28.49 0.92
N GLY A 189 5.16 -28.96 1.53
CA GLY A 189 5.19 -30.02 2.55
C GLY A 189 6.15 -29.74 3.72
N ASP A 190 5.84 -28.73 4.53
CA ASP A 190 6.63 -28.24 5.69
C ASP A 190 8.10 -27.85 5.40
N GLU A 191 8.56 -28.03 4.16
CA GLU A 191 9.89 -27.71 3.69
C GLU A 191 9.92 -26.35 2.97
N SER A 192 11.12 -25.73 2.87
CA SER A 192 11.25 -24.46 2.16
C SER A 192 11.36 -24.68 0.64
N PRO A 193 11.05 -23.67 -0.19
CA PRO A 193 11.26 -23.77 -1.63
C PRO A 193 12.69 -24.19 -2.01
N ASP A 194 13.69 -23.83 -1.20
CA ASP A 194 15.11 -24.20 -1.41
C ASP A 194 15.40 -25.70 -1.28
N SER A 195 14.67 -26.40 -0.41
CA SER A 195 14.82 -27.84 -0.23
C SER A 195 13.99 -28.66 -1.21
N CYS A 196 12.87 -28.12 -1.69
CA CYS A 196 11.94 -28.88 -2.56
C CYS A 196 12.16 -28.67 -4.07
N LEU A 197 12.69 -27.51 -4.48
CA LEU A 197 12.88 -27.20 -5.91
C LEU A 197 14.21 -27.77 -6.43
N CYS A 198 14.19 -28.28 -7.66
CA CYS A 198 15.42 -28.70 -8.34
C CYS A 198 16.25 -27.49 -8.78
N ASP A 199 17.57 -27.69 -8.97
CA ASP A 199 18.50 -26.62 -9.32
C ASP A 199 18.08 -25.84 -10.58
N ALA A 200 17.49 -26.52 -11.57
CA ALA A 200 16.98 -25.87 -12.78
C ALA A 200 15.83 -24.89 -12.49
N SER A 201 14.94 -25.23 -11.57
CA SER A 201 13.86 -24.34 -11.13
C SER A 201 14.39 -23.17 -10.29
N ILE A 202 15.36 -23.43 -9.41
CA ILE A 202 16.02 -22.37 -8.62
C ILE A 202 16.71 -21.36 -9.55
N GLN A 203 17.46 -21.86 -10.54
CA GLN A 203 18.13 -21.02 -11.55
C GLN A 203 17.12 -20.21 -12.38
N LEU A 204 15.99 -20.82 -12.77
CA LEU A 204 14.91 -20.14 -13.49
C LEU A 204 14.31 -18.97 -12.67
N LEU A 205 14.25 -19.12 -11.34
CA LEU A 205 13.73 -18.11 -10.41
C LEU A 205 14.81 -17.10 -9.96
N GLY A 206 16.00 -17.14 -10.58
CA GLY A 206 17.09 -16.22 -10.32
C GLY A 206 17.86 -16.51 -9.02
N GLY A 207 17.81 -17.74 -8.54
CA GLY A 207 18.56 -18.20 -7.37
C GLY A 207 19.84 -18.98 -7.71
N GLU A 208 20.71 -19.07 -6.72
CA GLU A 208 21.90 -19.93 -6.68
C GLU A 208 21.94 -20.63 -5.31
N ARG A 209 22.45 -21.87 -5.25
CA ARG A 209 22.61 -22.64 -4.00
C ARG A 209 23.92 -22.33 -3.29
#